data_AF-A0A519W517-F1
#
_entry.id   AF-A0A519W517-F1
#
_cell.length_a   1.000
_cell.length_b   1.000
_cell.length_c   1.000
_cell.angle_alpha   90.00
_cell.angle_beta   90.00
_cell.angle_gamma   90.00
#
_symmetry.space_group_name_H-M   'P 1'
#
loop_
_entity.id
_entity.type
_entity.pdbx_description
1 polymer ?
#
loop_
_entity_poly.entity_id
_entity_poly.type
_entity_poly.pdbx_seq_one_letter_code
_entity_poly.pdbx_strand_id
1 'polypeptide(L)'
;MEKTAYQLAEIEISYKPAFKAANRPQIDCAGSAYKIMLENWSKDSIELLEEFKVLLLNRRNRVMGIVNLSQGGPSGTIADAKIIFAIALKWINQSTLTPPHQK
;
A
#
# COMPACT_ATOMS: atom_id res chain seq x y z
N MET A 1 23.33 -38.60 -4.19
CA MET A 1 22.02 -37.97 -4.47
C MET A 1 22.28 -36.55 -4.92
N GLU A 2 22.15 -36.27 -6.22
CA GLU A 2 22.27 -34.91 -6.75
C GLU A 2 21.10 -34.06 -6.24
N LYS A 3 21.42 -32.85 -5.77
CA LYS A 3 20.46 -31.89 -5.25
C LYS A 3 19.98 -31.05 -6.43
N THR A 4 18.87 -31.42 -7.04
CA THR A 4 18.26 -30.64 -8.12
C THR A 4 17.75 -29.32 -7.53
N ALA A 5 18.47 -28.22 -7.76
CA ALA A 5 18.07 -26.89 -7.34
C ALA A 5 17.08 -26.32 -8.35
N TYR A 6 15.86 -26.01 -7.91
CA TYR A 6 14.87 -25.36 -8.76
C TYR A 6 15.33 -23.92 -9.09
N GLN A 7 15.43 -23.61 -10.37
CA GLN A 7 15.61 -22.22 -10.83
C GLN A 7 14.25 -21.53 -10.82
N LEU A 8 14.02 -20.69 -9.81
CA LEU A 8 12.82 -19.87 -9.70
C LEU A 8 13.18 -18.41 -10.00
N ALA A 9 12.31 -17.73 -10.75
CA ALA A 9 12.43 -16.30 -10.98
C ALA A 9 11.88 -15.53 -9.77
N GLU A 10 12.55 -14.44 -9.39
CA GLU A 10 12.00 -13.48 -8.46
C GLU A 10 10.85 -12.72 -9.15
N ILE A 11 9.67 -12.72 -8.52
CA ILE A 11 8.51 -11.97 -9.03
C ILE A 11 8.52 -10.59 -8.38
N GLU A 12 8.87 -9.57 -9.15
CA GLU A 12 8.80 -8.18 -8.70
C GLU A 12 7.43 -7.57 -9.02
N ILE A 13 6.64 -7.27 -7.99
CA ILE A 13 5.40 -6.49 -8.12
C ILE A 13 5.79 -5.00 -8.13
N SER A 14 5.69 -4.36 -9.31
CA SER A 14 5.91 -2.92 -9.49
C SER A 14 4.59 -2.15 -9.57
N TYR A 15 4.49 -1.04 -8.83
CA TYR A 15 3.34 -0.12 -8.88
C TYR A 15 3.69 1.11 -9.73
N LYS A 16 2.96 1.31 -10.83
CA LYS A 16 3.06 2.49 -11.69
C LYS A 16 1.70 3.21 -11.71
N PRO A 17 1.51 4.29 -10.92
CA PRO A 17 0.22 4.98 -10.89
C PRO A 17 -0.10 5.59 -12.25
N ALA A 18 -1.30 5.37 -12.76
CA ALA A 18 -1.78 5.86 -14.07
C ALA A 18 -2.25 7.33 -14.05
N PHE A 19 -2.03 8.07 -12.96
CA PHE A 19 -2.56 9.41 -12.76
C PHE A 19 -1.50 10.40 -12.31
N LYS A 20 -1.66 11.67 -12.71
CA LYS A 20 -0.75 12.76 -12.37
C LYS A 20 -0.64 12.93 -10.86
N ALA A 21 0.57 13.19 -10.35
CA ALA A 21 0.81 13.42 -8.93
C ALA A 21 0.02 14.61 -8.36
N ALA A 22 -0.34 15.58 -9.21
CA ALA A 22 -1.16 16.73 -8.84
C ALA A 22 -2.59 16.34 -8.40
N ASN A 23 -3.14 15.26 -8.95
CA ASN A 23 -4.53 14.81 -8.73
C ASN A 23 -4.65 13.88 -7.52
N ARG A 24 -3.56 13.64 -6.78
CA ARG A 24 -3.58 12.83 -5.57
C ARG A 24 -4.44 13.50 -4.49
N PRO A 25 -5.38 12.77 -3.88
CA PRO A 25 -6.17 13.34 -2.80
C PRO A 25 -5.27 13.68 -1.61
N GLN A 26 -5.58 14.77 -0.93
CA GLN A 26 -4.89 15.21 0.27
C GLN A 26 -5.76 14.93 1.49
N ILE A 27 -5.14 14.39 2.54
CA ILE A 27 -5.80 14.12 3.81
C ILE A 27 -5.48 15.25 4.78
N ASP A 28 -6.52 15.98 5.16
CA ASP A 28 -6.47 17.07 6.13
C ASP A 28 -7.10 16.67 7.47
N CYS A 29 -8.05 15.73 7.43
CA CYS A 29 -8.80 15.27 8.59
C CYS A 29 -9.14 13.78 8.52
N ALA A 30 -9.52 13.21 9.67
CA ALA A 30 -9.94 11.81 9.76
C ALA A 30 -11.11 11.46 8.83
N GLY A 31 -12.04 12.40 8.61
CA GLY A 31 -13.17 12.19 7.68
C GLY A 31 -12.72 11.99 6.23
N SER A 32 -11.74 12.76 5.77
CA SER A 32 -11.14 12.58 4.44
C SER A 32 -10.42 11.23 4.31
N ALA A 33 -9.69 10.81 5.36
CA ALA A 33 -9.02 9.51 5.41
C ALA A 33 -10.02 8.35 5.36
N TYR A 34 -11.10 8.43 6.14
CA TYR A 34 -12.18 7.45 6.15
C TYR A 34 -12.81 7.30 4.77
N LYS A 35 -13.18 8.42 4.13
CA LYS A 35 -13.79 8.40 2.80
C LYS A 35 -12.89 7.70 1.77
N ILE A 36 -11.61 8.06 1.73
CA ILE A 36 -10.64 7.47 0.80
C ILE A 36 -10.46 5.98 1.08
N MET A 37 -10.33 5.58 2.35
CA MET A 37 -10.22 4.17 2.73
C MET A 37 -11.46 3.39 2.31
N LEU A 38 -12.66 3.89 2.59
CA LEU A 38 -13.92 3.22 2.27
C LEU A 38 -14.15 3.08 0.77
N GLU A 39 -13.82 4.11 -0.02
CA GLU A 39 -13.92 4.06 -1.48
C GLU A 39 -12.97 3.02 -2.11
N ASN A 40 -11.87 2.68 -1.43
CA ASN A 40 -10.88 1.71 -1.87
C ASN A 40 -10.96 0.38 -1.10
N TRP A 41 -12.00 0.20 -0.29
CA TRP A 41 -12.27 -1.05 0.41
C TRP A 41 -13.30 -1.86 -0.37
N SER A 42 -13.14 -3.19 -0.37
CA SER A 42 -14.15 -4.06 -0.97
C SER A 42 -15.38 -4.13 -0.06
N LYS A 43 -16.52 -3.62 -0.52
CA LYS A 43 -17.78 -3.67 0.23
C LYS A 43 -18.29 -5.09 0.45
N ASP A 44 -17.90 -6.01 -0.43
CA ASP A 44 -18.27 -7.42 -0.32
C ASP A 44 -17.51 -8.13 0.81
N SER A 45 -16.30 -7.66 1.14
CA SER A 45 -15.47 -8.27 2.19
C SER A 45 -15.47 -7.49 3.51
N ILE A 46 -15.81 -6.20 3.52
CA ILE A 46 -15.67 -5.33 4.71
C ILE A 46 -16.50 -5.82 5.92
N GLU A 47 -17.63 -6.48 5.68
CA GLU A 47 -18.48 -7.04 6.73
C GLU A 47 -18.13 -8.50 7.07
N LEU A 48 -17.37 -9.17 6.20
CA LEU A 48 -17.09 -10.61 6.30
C LEU A 48 -15.71 -10.91 6.90
N LEU A 49 -14.70 -10.10 6.54
CA LEU A 49 -13.30 -10.38 6.82
C LEU A 49 -12.64 -9.16 7.45
N GLU A 50 -11.78 -9.41 8.44
CA GLU A 50 -10.93 -8.36 8.97
C GLU A 50 -9.76 -8.10 8.02
N GLU A 51 -9.54 -6.85 7.62
CA GLU A 51 -8.39 -6.48 6.80
C GLU A 51 -7.61 -5.34 7.45
N PHE A 52 -6.28 -5.38 7.30
CA PHE A 52 -5.40 -4.30 7.70
C PHE A 52 -4.78 -3.67 6.45
N LYS A 53 -5.10 -2.40 6.21
CA LYS A 53 -4.57 -1.62 5.10
C LYS A 53 -3.72 -0.46 5.62
N VAL A 54 -2.64 -0.16 4.91
CA VAL A 54 -1.75 0.96 5.20
C VAL A 54 -1.91 2.01 4.11
N LEU A 55 -2.17 3.24 4.51
CA LEU A 55 -2.21 4.39 3.61
C LEU A 55 -0.85 5.08 3.58
N LEU A 56 -0.25 5.20 2.40
CA LEU A 56 1.05 5.83 2.21
C LEU A 56 0.88 7.29 1.81
N LEU A 57 1.43 8.18 2.62
CA LEU A 57 1.31 9.63 2.48
C LEU A 57 2.68 10.28 2.25
N ASN A 58 2.71 11.36 1.47
CA ASN A 58 3.87 12.26 1.47
C ASN A 58 3.84 13.27 2.62
N ARG A 59 4.89 14.10 2.73
CA ARG A 59 5.02 15.18 3.71
C ARG A 59 3.91 16.26 3.66
N ARG A 60 3.13 16.31 2.57
CA ARG A 60 1.97 17.22 2.40
C ARG A 60 0.65 16.46 2.57
N ASN A 61 0.66 15.30 3.22
CA ASN A 61 -0.47 14.41 3.42
C ASN A 61 -1.21 13.99 2.14
N ARG A 62 -0.54 13.99 0.98
CA ARG A 62 -1.13 13.47 -0.25
C ARG A 62 -0.99 11.97 -0.30
N VAL A 63 -2.11 11.30 -0.59
CA VAL A 63 -2.18 9.85 -0.77
C VAL A 63 -1.40 9.46 -2.00
N MET A 64 -0.44 8.56 -1.83
CA MET A 64 0.34 8.03 -2.93
C MET A 64 0.05 6.57 -3.22
N GLY A 65 -0.51 5.85 -2.25
CA GLY A 65 -0.96 4.47 -2.44
C GLY A 65 -1.61 3.90 -1.17
N ILE A 66 -2.30 2.79 -1.36
CA ILE A 66 -2.85 1.93 -0.32
C ILE A 66 -2.20 0.57 -0.47
N VAL A 67 -1.80 -0.03 0.65
CA VAL A 67 -1.26 -1.39 0.69
C VAL A 67 -2.14 -2.24 1.59
N ASN A 68 -2.68 -3.33 1.04
CA ASN A 68 -3.32 -4.36 1.84
C ASN A 68 -2.22 -5.18 2.49
N LEU A 69 -2.05 -5.05 3.80
CA LEU A 69 -0.99 -5.74 4.53
C LEU A 69 -1.40 -7.17 4.85
N SER A 70 -2.62 -7.35 5.33
CA SER A 70 -3.13 -8.63 5.81
C SER A 70 -4.64 -8.67 5.76
N GLN A 71 -5.14 -9.89 5.63
CA GLN A 71 -6.55 -10.23 5.71
C GLN A 71 -6.65 -11.44 6.63
N GLY A 72 -7.53 -11.33 7.62
CA GLY A 72 -7.80 -12.33 8.62
C GLY A 72 -9.25 -12.80 8.56
N GLY A 73 -9.57 -13.72 9.45
CA GLY A 73 -10.94 -14.17 9.68
C GLY A 73 -11.67 -13.28 10.70
N PRO A 74 -12.79 -13.75 11.26
CA PRO A 74 -13.59 -13.00 12.23
C PRO A 74 -12.92 -12.74 13.59
N SER A 75 -11.74 -13.33 13.83
CA SER A 75 -11.09 -13.32 15.15
C SER A 75 -9.84 -12.42 15.21
N GLY A 76 -9.48 -11.74 14.12
CA GLY A 76 -8.24 -11.00 14.06
C GLY A 76 -7.58 -11.01 12.68
N THR A 77 -6.91 -9.91 12.36
CA THR A 77 -5.83 -9.86 11.36
C THR A 77 -4.51 -9.40 12.00
N ILE A 78 -3.38 -9.74 11.39
CA ILE A 78 -2.05 -9.46 11.93
C ILE A 78 -1.50 -8.13 11.38
N ALA A 79 -1.05 -7.25 12.27
CA ALA A 79 -0.32 -6.03 11.92
C ALA A 79 1.16 -6.17 12.29
N ASP A 80 1.99 -6.66 11.37
CA ASP A 80 3.43 -6.81 11.59
C ASP A 80 4.17 -5.48 11.35
N ALA A 81 4.70 -4.89 12.42
CA ALA A 81 5.45 -3.65 12.38
C ALA A 81 6.67 -3.71 11.44
N LYS A 82 7.38 -4.84 11.36
CA LYS A 82 8.56 -4.97 10.48
C LYS A 82 8.16 -4.86 9.03
N ILE A 83 7.04 -5.48 8.64
CA ILE A 83 6.52 -5.41 7.27
C ILE A 83 6.01 -4.00 6.98
N ILE A 84 5.28 -3.38 7.90
CA ILE A 84 4.80 -1.99 7.77
C ILE A 84 5.98 -1.04 7.52
N PHE A 85 7.04 -1.14 8.33
CA PHE A 85 8.22 -0.29 8.16
C PHE A 85 9.02 -0.63 6.90
N ALA A 86 9.13 -1.91 6.51
CA ALA A 86 9.78 -2.29 5.27
C ALA A 86 9.07 -1.69 4.04
N ILE A 87 7.73 -1.71 4.03
CA ILE A 87 6.91 -1.06 2.99
C ILE A 87 7.15 0.45 3.00
N ALA A 88 7.09 1.09 4.17
CA ALA A 88 7.31 2.52 4.30
C ALA A 88 8.71 2.94 3.79
N LEU A 89 9.76 2.20 4.14
CA LEU A 89 11.14 2.45 3.70
C LEU A 89 11.32 2.24 2.19
N LYS A 90 10.82 1.12 1.65
CA LYS A 90 10.85 0.85 0.20
C LYS A 90 10.20 2.00 -0.56
N TRP A 91 9.09 2.50 -0.03
CA TRP A 91 8.31 3.55 -0.66
C TRP A 91 8.94 4.94 -0.56
N ILE A 92 9.59 5.30 0.55
CA ILE A 92 10.36 6.55 0.68
C ILE A 92 11.43 6.63 -0.42
N ASN A 93 12.13 5.53 -0.67
CA ASN A 93 13.14 5.44 -1.73
C ASN A 93 12.54 5.67 -3.13
N GLN A 94 11.38 5.08 -3.42
CA GLN A 94 10.68 5.27 -4.69
C GLN A 94 10.16 6.70 -4.87
N SER A 95 9.68 7.34 -3.80
CA SER A 95 9.19 8.73 -3.85
C SER A 95 10.30 9.74 -4.15
N THR A 96 11.55 9.41 -3.78
CA THR A 96 12.73 10.24 -4.02
C THR A 96 13.26 10.08 -5.46
N LEU A 97 12.99 8.95 -6.11
CA LEU A 97 13.44 8.62 -7.46
C LEU A 97 12.51 9.12 -8.58
N THR A 98 11.36 9.70 -8.28
CA THR A 98 10.58 10.44 -9.30
C THR A 98 11.13 11.86 -9.39
N PRO A 99 11.93 12.22 -10.43
CA PRO A 99 12.41 13.58 -10.60
C PRO A 99 11.22 14.54 -10.72
N PRO A 100 11.35 15.79 -10.24
CA PRO A 100 10.28 16.80 -10.24
C PRO A 100 9.79 17.23 -11.64
N HIS A 101 10.27 16.61 -12.71
CA HIS A 101 10.13 17.06 -14.10
C HIS A 101 9.04 16.39 -14.94
N GLN A 102 8.11 15.63 -14.34
CA GLN A 102 6.90 15.23 -15.07
C GLN A 102 5.67 15.99 -14.54
N LYS A 103 5.46 17.18 -15.13
CA LYS A 103 4.21 17.97 -15.10
C LYS A 103 3.33 17.59 -16.29
#